data_AF-A0A8J7SKF9-F1
#
_entry.id   AF-A0A8J7SKF9-F1
#
_cell.length_a   1.000
_cell.length_b   1.000
_cell.length_c   1.000
_cell.angle_alpha   90.00
_cell.angle_beta   90.00
_cell.angle_gamma   90.00
#
_symmetry.space_group_name_H-M   'P 1'
#
loop_
_entity.id
_entity.type
_entity.pdbx_description
1 polymer ?
#
loop_
_entity_poly.entity_id
_entity_poly.type
_entity_poly.pdbx_seq_one_letter_code
_entity_poly.pdbx_strand_id
1 'polypeptide(L)'
;MTLKIQPMIRLTSPLTWLAIACLLLMPLFAEPAAPAGLIGKYTEPQIDKTLLLNTLSMQDKERDDYATNLAAFAAQQVIDHQGDPKSLDLARRVLGLSLHLSFRNRAALICNRQLEQGLMPDPIRTTFSPPVLSNILLERGLMLRELKGAMDPLVGRYFVALAAEINPRNQDALFENEILTLDEGETNWAKVASKKIPSQPADQ
;
A
#
# COMPACT_ATOMS: atom_id res chain seq x y z
N MET A 1 15.31 71.87 49.70
CA MET A 1 15.50 70.55 49.03
C MET A 1 14.25 69.72 49.29
N THR A 2 13.32 69.68 48.34
CA THR A 2 12.04 68.98 48.45
C THR A 2 12.06 67.77 47.51
N LEU A 3 12.08 66.56 48.10
CA LEU A 3 12.00 65.30 47.36
C LEU A 3 10.57 65.12 46.82
N LYS A 4 10.44 65.01 45.49
CA LYS A 4 9.21 64.56 44.82
C LYS A 4 9.21 63.03 44.82
N ILE A 5 8.28 62.43 45.55
CA ILE A 5 7.98 60.99 45.50
C ILE A 5 6.93 60.78 44.41
N GLN A 6 7.25 59.97 43.39
CA GLN A 6 6.27 59.53 42.38
C GLN A 6 5.40 58.38 42.91
N PRO A 7 4.11 58.31 42.55
CA PRO A 7 3.25 57.19 42.96
C PRO A 7 3.55 55.95 42.11
N MET A 8 3.84 54.86 42.80
CA MET A 8 4.01 53.52 42.28
C MET A 8 2.63 52.98 41.86
N ILE A 9 2.36 52.91 40.55
CA ILE A 9 1.14 52.31 40.02
C ILE A 9 1.21 50.79 40.24
N ARG A 10 0.50 50.29 41.25
CA ARG A 10 0.31 48.84 41.45
C ARG A 10 -0.76 48.35 40.48
N LEU A 11 -0.33 47.79 39.36
CA LEU A 11 -1.18 47.07 38.41
C LEU A 11 -1.46 45.65 38.92
N THR A 12 -2.27 45.53 39.98
CA THR A 12 -2.73 44.23 40.51
C THR A 12 -4.22 44.07 40.24
N SER A 13 -4.60 44.03 38.97
CA SER A 13 -5.95 43.61 38.61
C SER A 13 -5.91 42.12 38.21
N PRO A 14 -6.77 41.27 38.75
CA PRO A 14 -6.83 39.85 38.36
C PRO A 14 -7.23 39.65 36.89
N LEU A 15 -7.76 40.69 36.24
CA LEU A 15 -8.13 40.70 34.83
C LEU A 15 -6.92 40.69 33.87
N THR A 16 -5.79 41.29 34.24
CA THR A 16 -4.59 41.30 33.39
C THR A 16 -3.88 39.94 33.37
N TRP A 17 -4.04 39.13 34.41
CA TRP A 17 -3.51 37.76 34.46
C TRP A 17 -4.34 36.77 33.63
N LEU A 18 -5.65 37.00 33.53
CA LEU A 18 -6.57 36.17 32.72
C LEU A 18 -6.32 36.34 31.21
N ALA A 19 -6.00 37.56 30.76
CA ALA A 19 -5.68 37.83 29.35
C ALA A 19 -4.36 37.18 28.89
N ILE A 20 -3.36 37.11 29.77
CA ILE A 20 -2.07 36.45 29.48
C ILE A 20 -2.22 34.92 29.44
N ALA A 21 -3.10 34.36 30.28
CA ALA A 21 -3.40 32.93 30.25
C ALA A 21 -4.07 32.47 28.95
N CYS A 22 -4.93 33.32 28.33
CA CYS A 22 -5.55 32.98 27.05
C CYS A 22 -4.57 32.99 25.86
N LEU A 23 -3.51 33.81 25.90
CA LEU A 23 -2.50 33.89 24.83
C LEU A 23 -1.43 32.78 24.89
N LEU A 24 -1.28 32.10 26.04
CA LEU A 24 -0.37 30.95 26.21
C LEU A 24 -1.04 29.58 26.02
N LEU A 25 -2.36 29.54 25.79
CA LEU A 25 -3.16 28.32 25.57
C LEU A 25 -3.51 28.08 24.08
N MET A 26 -3.05 28.92 23.16
CA MET A 26 -3.22 28.75 21.71
C MET A 26 -1.92 28.27 21.04
N PRO A 27 -1.57 26.98 21.20
CA PRO A 27 -1.56 26.17 20.00
C PRO A 27 -1.92 24.72 20.33
N LEU A 28 -3.20 24.42 20.59
CA LEU A 28 -3.68 23.03 20.64
C LEU A 28 -4.77 22.73 19.62
N PHE A 29 -4.86 23.57 18.58
CA PHE A 29 -5.57 23.28 17.35
C PHE A 29 -4.58 23.46 16.20
N ALA A 30 -3.51 22.68 16.21
CA ALA A 30 -2.86 22.35 14.94
C ALA A 30 -3.88 21.48 14.19
N GLU A 31 -4.54 22.08 13.21
CA GLU A 31 -5.35 21.35 12.25
C GLU A 31 -4.47 20.22 11.70
N PRO A 32 -4.89 18.93 11.80
CA PRO A 32 -4.11 17.85 11.24
C PRO A 32 -3.88 18.21 9.77
N ALA A 33 -2.61 18.32 9.37
CA ALA A 33 -2.25 18.59 7.99
C ALA A 33 -3.09 17.68 7.09
N ALA A 34 -3.77 18.28 6.10
CA ALA A 34 -4.58 17.53 5.14
C ALA A 34 -3.79 16.28 4.69
N PRO A 35 -4.42 15.09 4.62
CA PRO A 35 -3.71 13.87 4.29
C PRO A 35 -2.90 14.13 3.03
N ALA A 36 -1.58 13.95 3.11
CA ALA A 36 -0.69 14.22 2.00
C ALA A 36 -1.20 13.47 0.78
N GLY A 37 -1.67 14.21 -0.24
CA GLY A 37 -2.16 13.63 -1.47
C GLY A 37 -1.05 12.87 -2.19
N LEU A 38 -1.43 11.93 -3.05
CA LEU A 38 -0.47 11.19 -3.87
C LEU A 38 0.24 12.14 -4.84
N ILE A 39 1.56 11.97 -5.02
CA ILE A 39 2.33 12.72 -6.01
C ILE A 39 1.91 12.32 -7.44
N GLY A 40 1.63 11.03 -7.65
CA GLY A 40 1.21 10.48 -8.93
C GLY A 40 -0.30 10.22 -9.03
N LYS A 41 -0.73 9.82 -10.23
CA LYS A 41 -2.11 9.41 -10.49
C LYS A 41 -2.22 7.88 -10.52
N TYR A 42 -2.94 7.32 -9.55
CA TYR A 42 -3.22 5.89 -9.52
C TYR A 42 -4.22 5.50 -10.61
N THR A 43 -4.03 4.31 -11.18
CA THR A 43 -5.00 3.68 -12.09
C THR A 43 -5.34 2.30 -11.57
N GLU A 44 -6.60 2.07 -11.28
CA GLU A 44 -7.08 0.79 -10.72
C GLU A 44 -6.77 -0.39 -11.66
N PRO A 45 -6.40 -1.56 -11.13
CA PRO A 45 -6.35 -2.79 -11.92
C PRO A 45 -7.76 -3.25 -12.32
N GLN A 46 -7.89 -3.76 -13.54
CA GLN A 46 -9.09 -4.47 -13.98
C GLN A 46 -9.09 -5.87 -13.36
N ILE A 47 -10.17 -6.20 -12.65
CA ILE A 47 -10.30 -7.48 -11.94
C ILE A 47 -11.30 -8.39 -12.65
N ASP A 48 -10.82 -9.55 -13.10
CA ASP A 48 -11.65 -10.65 -13.58
C ASP A 48 -11.79 -11.70 -12.49
N LYS A 49 -13.00 -11.79 -11.91
CA LYS A 49 -13.30 -12.72 -10.80
C LYS A 49 -13.13 -14.18 -11.19
N THR A 50 -13.14 -14.50 -12.49
CA THR A 50 -13.10 -15.87 -12.99
C THR A 50 -11.70 -16.37 -13.32
N LEU A 51 -10.72 -15.46 -13.40
CA LEU A 51 -9.37 -15.76 -13.85
C LEU A 51 -8.70 -16.90 -13.08
N LEU A 52 -8.86 -16.94 -11.74
CA LEU A 52 -8.23 -17.92 -10.85
C LEU A 52 -9.23 -18.92 -10.22
N LEU A 53 -10.51 -18.89 -10.63
CA LEU A 53 -11.52 -19.78 -10.07
C LEU A 53 -11.27 -21.23 -10.51
N ASN A 54 -11.23 -22.15 -9.54
CA ASN A 54 -11.14 -23.61 -9.72
C ASN A 54 -9.94 -24.14 -10.52
N THR A 55 -8.98 -23.27 -10.87
CA THR A 55 -7.81 -23.62 -11.70
C THR A 55 -6.47 -23.43 -10.98
N LEU A 56 -6.50 -22.77 -9.81
CA LEU A 56 -5.33 -22.52 -8.97
C LEU A 56 -5.29 -23.52 -7.79
N SER A 57 -4.17 -24.20 -7.61
CA SER A 57 -3.93 -25.21 -6.58
C SER A 57 -3.57 -24.60 -5.22
N MET A 58 -4.41 -23.67 -4.76
CA MET A 58 -4.32 -23.00 -3.47
C MET A 58 -5.69 -23.01 -2.78
N GLN A 59 -5.68 -23.19 -1.45
CA GLN A 59 -6.90 -23.14 -0.64
C GLN A 59 -7.39 -21.70 -0.48
N ASP A 60 -8.70 -21.49 -0.31
CA ASP A 60 -9.26 -20.12 -0.22
C ASP A 60 -8.67 -19.31 0.94
N LYS A 61 -8.49 -19.94 2.11
CA LYS A 61 -7.87 -19.30 3.27
C LYS A 61 -6.42 -18.89 2.99
N GLU A 62 -5.69 -19.76 2.33
CA GLU A 62 -4.31 -19.51 1.93
C GLU A 62 -4.25 -18.30 0.97
N ARG A 63 -5.12 -18.27 -0.05
CA ARG A 63 -5.20 -17.15 -1.00
C ARG A 63 -5.50 -15.82 -0.28
N ASP A 64 -6.42 -15.83 0.68
CA ASP A 64 -6.78 -14.63 1.43
C ASP A 64 -5.64 -14.11 2.31
N ASP A 65 -4.84 -15.03 2.89
CA ASP A 65 -3.65 -14.67 3.66
C ASP A 65 -2.58 -14.01 2.76
N TYR A 66 -2.28 -14.62 1.60
CA TYR A 66 -1.37 -14.00 0.64
C TYR A 66 -1.88 -12.64 0.16
N ALA A 67 -3.17 -12.54 -0.20
CA ALA A 67 -3.78 -11.29 -0.65
C ALA A 67 -3.64 -10.16 0.38
N THR A 68 -3.83 -10.46 1.66
CA THR A 68 -3.68 -9.51 2.77
C THR A 68 -2.24 -9.01 2.90
N ASN A 69 -1.26 -9.92 2.91
CA ASN A 69 0.15 -9.55 3.09
C ASN A 69 0.69 -8.80 1.85
N LEU A 70 0.26 -9.18 0.65
CA LEU A 70 0.56 -8.45 -0.58
C LEU A 70 -0.05 -7.04 -0.56
N ALA A 71 -1.30 -6.89 -0.12
CA ALA A 71 -1.92 -5.57 0.02
C ALA A 71 -1.18 -4.69 1.03
N ALA A 72 -0.70 -5.27 2.14
CA ALA A 72 0.10 -4.56 3.13
C ALA A 72 1.45 -4.10 2.55
N PHE A 73 2.13 -4.97 1.79
CA PHE A 73 3.34 -4.59 1.08
C PHE A 73 3.08 -3.44 0.10
N ALA A 74 2.03 -3.52 -0.73
CA ALA A 74 1.67 -2.46 -1.67
C ALA A 74 1.41 -1.12 -0.98
N ALA A 75 0.63 -1.11 0.11
CA ALA A 75 0.36 0.10 0.88
C ALA A 75 1.65 0.71 1.43
N GLN A 76 2.52 -0.11 2.02
CA GLN A 76 3.79 0.35 2.57
C GLN A 76 4.70 0.98 1.50
N GLN A 77 4.79 0.37 0.31
CA GLN A 77 5.56 0.93 -0.80
C GLN A 77 5.04 2.31 -1.23
N VAL A 78 3.71 2.50 -1.29
CA VAL A 78 3.14 3.81 -1.61
C VAL A 78 3.46 4.83 -0.51
N ILE A 79 3.35 4.45 0.75
CA ILE A 79 3.64 5.33 1.90
C ILE A 79 5.11 5.77 1.88
N ASP A 80 6.03 4.81 1.79
CA ASP A 80 7.47 5.07 1.84
C ASP A 80 7.95 5.95 0.69
N HIS A 81 7.29 5.86 -0.47
CA HIS A 81 7.61 6.60 -1.69
C HIS A 81 6.63 7.75 -1.98
N GLN A 82 5.78 8.11 -1.02
CA GLN A 82 4.82 9.23 -1.12
C GLN A 82 3.91 9.18 -2.37
N GLY A 83 3.60 7.97 -2.85
CA GLY A 83 2.80 7.75 -4.05
C GLY A 83 3.42 8.30 -5.32
N ASP A 84 4.74 8.18 -5.46
CA ASP A 84 5.41 8.42 -6.74
C ASP A 84 4.89 7.46 -7.84
N PRO A 85 5.06 7.79 -9.13
CA PRO A 85 4.52 6.96 -10.21
C PRO A 85 4.98 5.49 -10.20
N LYS A 86 6.20 5.21 -9.70
CA LYS A 86 6.76 3.85 -9.64
C LYS A 86 6.10 3.01 -8.55
N SER A 87 5.97 3.55 -7.34
CA SER A 87 5.27 2.88 -6.24
C SER A 87 3.80 2.66 -6.56
N LEU A 88 3.14 3.60 -7.25
CA LEU A 88 1.77 3.43 -7.70
C LEU A 88 1.60 2.34 -8.76
N ASP A 89 2.56 2.21 -9.69
CA ASP A 89 2.55 1.10 -10.66
C ASP A 89 2.77 -0.26 -9.99
N LEU A 90 3.74 -0.33 -9.07
CA LEU A 90 3.97 -1.54 -8.25
C LEU A 90 2.72 -1.89 -7.45
N ALA A 91 2.12 -0.92 -6.77
CA ALA A 91 0.89 -1.12 -6.00
C ALA A 91 -0.25 -1.62 -6.88
N ARG A 92 -0.43 -1.09 -8.09
CA ARG A 92 -1.42 -1.59 -9.06
C ARG A 92 -1.18 -3.06 -9.40
N ARG A 93 0.08 -3.45 -9.64
CA ARG A 93 0.44 -4.85 -9.96
C ARG A 93 0.15 -5.79 -8.79
N VAL A 94 0.60 -5.40 -7.60
CA VAL A 94 0.45 -6.21 -6.38
C VAL A 94 -1.01 -6.30 -5.93
N LEU A 95 -1.75 -5.18 -5.89
CA LEU A 95 -3.17 -5.16 -5.55
C LEU A 95 -4.01 -5.90 -6.59
N GLY A 96 -3.65 -5.80 -7.87
CA GLY A 96 -4.25 -6.58 -8.93
C GLY A 96 -4.13 -8.08 -8.65
N LEU A 97 -2.94 -8.57 -8.30
CA LEU A 97 -2.74 -9.96 -7.90
C LEU A 97 -3.52 -10.31 -6.62
N SER A 98 -3.46 -9.48 -5.57
CA SER A 98 -4.20 -9.70 -4.32
C SER A 98 -5.70 -9.88 -4.56
N LEU A 99 -6.31 -9.02 -5.40
CA LEU A 99 -7.74 -9.06 -5.69
C LEU A 99 -8.12 -10.23 -6.62
N HIS A 100 -7.21 -10.73 -7.44
CA HIS A 100 -7.44 -11.98 -8.17
C HIS A 100 -7.32 -13.22 -7.26
N LEU A 101 -6.40 -13.21 -6.30
CA LEU A 101 -6.27 -14.29 -5.30
C LEU A 101 -7.50 -14.36 -4.40
N SER A 102 -7.93 -13.22 -3.86
CA SER A 102 -9.12 -13.10 -3.02
C SER A 102 -9.87 -11.80 -3.34
N PHE A 103 -10.88 -11.91 -4.18
CA PHE A 103 -11.69 -10.76 -4.65
C PHE A 103 -12.36 -9.97 -3.52
N ARG A 104 -12.64 -10.63 -2.40
CA ARG A 104 -13.32 -10.03 -1.24
C ARG A 104 -12.35 -9.68 -0.12
N ASN A 105 -11.05 -9.72 -0.38
CA ASN A 105 -10.05 -9.39 0.62
C ASN A 105 -10.22 -7.92 1.06
N ARG A 106 -10.54 -7.73 2.34
CA ARG A 106 -10.87 -6.41 2.89
C ARG A 106 -9.70 -5.43 2.75
N ALA A 107 -8.48 -5.86 3.02
CA ALA A 107 -7.30 -5.01 2.99
C ALA A 107 -7.00 -4.52 1.57
N ALA A 108 -7.01 -5.43 0.59
CA ALA A 108 -6.79 -5.09 -0.81
C ALA A 108 -7.87 -4.14 -1.35
N LEU A 109 -9.15 -4.39 -1.05
CA LEU A 109 -10.26 -3.52 -1.49
C LEU A 109 -10.17 -2.10 -0.94
N ILE A 110 -9.89 -1.96 0.35
CA ILE A 110 -9.78 -0.64 1.00
C ILE A 110 -8.59 0.13 0.46
N CYS A 111 -7.41 -0.49 0.39
CA CYS A 111 -6.20 0.14 -0.13
C CYS A 111 -6.40 0.61 -1.58
N ASN A 112 -6.90 -0.28 -2.44
CA ASN A 112 -7.17 0.04 -3.83
C ASN A 112 -8.15 1.21 -3.99
N ARG A 113 -9.19 1.27 -3.14
CA ARG A 113 -10.16 2.37 -3.15
C ARG A 113 -9.58 3.70 -2.66
N GLN A 114 -8.74 3.68 -1.63
CA GLN A 114 -8.04 4.88 -1.16
C GLN A 114 -7.15 5.46 -2.25
N LEU A 115 -6.37 4.61 -2.91
CA LEU A 115 -5.50 5.02 -4.02
C LEU A 115 -6.30 5.57 -5.21
N GLU A 116 -7.41 4.94 -5.57
CA GLU A 116 -8.32 5.42 -6.63
C GLU A 116 -8.86 6.83 -6.34
N GLN A 117 -9.09 7.14 -5.07
CA GLN A 117 -9.53 8.46 -4.60
C GLN A 117 -8.38 9.48 -4.49
N GLY A 118 -7.14 9.08 -4.81
CA GLY A 118 -5.98 9.96 -4.67
C GLY A 118 -5.50 10.13 -3.23
N LEU A 119 -5.91 9.24 -2.32
CA LEU A 119 -5.56 9.27 -0.91
C LEU A 119 -4.35 8.38 -0.63
N MET A 120 -3.48 8.82 0.29
CA MET A 120 -2.48 7.95 0.88
C MET A 120 -3.19 6.78 1.59
N PRO A 121 -2.79 5.52 1.35
CA PRO A 121 -3.43 4.39 1.99
C PRO A 121 -3.06 4.35 3.48
N ASP A 122 -3.96 3.79 4.29
CA ASP A 122 -3.66 3.54 5.69
C ASP A 122 -2.66 2.38 5.84
N PRO A 123 -1.78 2.39 6.86
CA PRO A 123 -0.93 1.25 7.17
C PRO A 123 -1.76 0.00 7.44
N ILE A 124 -1.47 -1.08 6.72
CA ILE A 124 -2.16 -2.37 6.89
C ILE A 124 -1.29 -3.26 7.76
N ARG A 125 -1.92 -3.88 8.77
CA ARG A 125 -1.24 -4.88 9.61
C ARG A 125 -0.90 -6.12 8.77
N THR A 126 0.39 -6.41 8.67
CA THR A 126 0.93 -7.63 8.06
C THR A 126 1.25 -8.69 9.12
N THR A 127 1.16 -9.96 8.75
CA THR A 127 1.63 -11.09 9.58
C THR A 127 3.12 -11.34 9.38
N PHE A 128 3.64 -11.02 8.19
CA PHE A 128 5.01 -11.31 7.81
C PHE A 128 5.84 -10.04 7.65
N SER A 129 7.11 -10.13 8.07
CA SER A 129 8.11 -9.14 7.68
C SER A 129 8.49 -9.32 6.20
N PRO A 130 9.07 -8.31 5.52
CA PRO A 130 9.43 -8.43 4.12
C PRO A 130 10.36 -9.61 3.79
N PRO A 131 11.42 -9.93 4.57
CA PRO A 131 12.25 -11.10 4.30
C PRO A 131 11.47 -12.42 4.40
N VAL A 132 10.55 -12.53 5.37
CA VAL A 132 9.71 -13.73 5.53
C VAL A 132 8.71 -13.84 4.38
N LEU A 133 8.05 -12.73 4.01
CA LEU A 133 7.10 -12.69 2.88
C LEU A 133 7.79 -13.09 1.57
N SER A 134 9.01 -12.60 1.34
CA SER A 134 9.82 -12.98 0.17
C SER A 134 10.07 -14.49 0.12
N ASN A 135 10.51 -15.11 1.23
CA ASN A 135 10.77 -16.55 1.26
C ASN A 135 9.51 -17.39 1.03
N ILE A 136 8.40 -17.07 1.69
CA ILE A 136 7.16 -17.85 1.52
C ILE A 136 6.60 -17.72 0.11
N LEU A 137 6.73 -16.54 -0.52
CA LEU A 137 6.32 -16.33 -1.92
C LEU A 137 7.21 -17.13 -2.86
N LEU A 138 8.53 -17.12 -2.65
CA LEU A 138 9.46 -17.91 -3.43
C LEU A 138 9.10 -19.40 -3.37
N GLU A 139 9.08 -19.97 -2.16
CA GLU A 139 8.80 -21.39 -1.95
C GLU A 139 7.45 -21.79 -2.56
N ARG A 140 6.41 -21.01 -2.30
CA ARG A 140 5.09 -21.31 -2.83
C ARG A 140 5.02 -21.11 -4.35
N GLY A 141 5.72 -20.12 -4.88
CA GLY A 141 5.79 -19.85 -6.30
C GLY A 141 6.44 -21.00 -7.07
N LEU A 142 7.55 -21.54 -6.55
CA LEU A 142 8.21 -22.72 -7.10
C LEU A 142 7.30 -23.94 -7.05
N MET A 143 6.64 -24.20 -5.90
CA MET A 143 5.68 -25.30 -5.78
C MET A 143 4.54 -25.20 -6.79
N LEU A 144 3.93 -24.02 -6.96
CA LEU A 144 2.85 -23.83 -7.94
C LEU A 144 3.32 -24.16 -9.36
N ARG A 145 4.57 -23.84 -9.72
CA ARG A 145 5.10 -24.13 -11.05
C ARG A 145 5.31 -25.62 -11.31
N GLU A 146 5.43 -26.44 -10.26
CA GLU A 146 5.48 -27.90 -10.36
C GLU A 146 4.09 -28.55 -10.42
N LEU A 147 3.04 -27.83 -10.03
CA LEU A 147 1.67 -28.30 -10.03
C LEU A 147 1.02 -28.19 -11.42
N LYS A 148 -0.09 -28.92 -11.59
CA LYS A 148 -0.77 -29.08 -12.89
C LYS A 148 -2.02 -28.21 -13.06
N GLY A 149 -2.29 -27.29 -12.13
CA GLY A 149 -3.39 -26.34 -12.28
C GLY A 149 -3.10 -25.37 -13.43
N ALA A 150 -4.10 -25.07 -14.25
CA ALA A 150 -3.92 -24.26 -15.45
C ALA A 150 -3.35 -22.86 -15.18
N MET A 151 -3.60 -22.32 -13.98
CA MET A 151 -3.12 -21.00 -13.57
C MET A 151 -1.92 -21.05 -12.61
N ASP A 152 -1.52 -22.24 -12.15
CA ASP A 152 -0.44 -22.38 -11.18
C ASP A 152 0.88 -21.84 -11.70
N PRO A 153 1.34 -22.15 -12.93
CA PRO A 153 2.61 -21.62 -13.42
C PRO A 153 2.62 -20.09 -13.52
N LEU A 154 1.47 -19.49 -13.88
CA LEU A 154 1.33 -18.05 -14.00
C LEU A 154 1.40 -17.36 -12.63
N VAL A 155 0.62 -17.84 -11.66
CA VAL A 155 0.63 -17.29 -10.29
C VAL A 155 1.99 -17.54 -9.64
N GLY A 156 2.57 -18.72 -9.86
CA GLY A 156 3.92 -19.04 -9.39
C GLY A 156 4.98 -18.10 -9.96
N ARG A 157 4.90 -17.75 -11.25
CA ARG A 157 5.79 -16.75 -11.85
C ARG A 157 5.66 -15.38 -11.18
N TYR A 158 4.44 -14.92 -10.88
CA TYR A 158 4.25 -13.66 -10.16
C TYR A 158 4.82 -13.70 -8.74
N PHE A 159 4.67 -14.82 -8.04
CA PHE A 159 5.20 -14.97 -6.68
C PHE A 159 6.73 -14.95 -6.65
N VAL A 160 7.40 -15.63 -7.57
CA VAL A 160 8.87 -15.59 -7.69
C VAL A 160 9.35 -14.17 -8.00
N ALA A 161 8.71 -13.49 -8.96
CA ALA A 161 9.05 -12.10 -9.29
C ALA A 161 8.87 -11.14 -8.10
N LEU A 162 7.77 -11.28 -7.36
CA LEU A 162 7.53 -10.45 -6.16
C LEU A 162 8.48 -10.81 -5.02
N ALA A 163 8.87 -12.07 -4.85
CA ALA A 163 9.84 -12.45 -3.84
C ALA A 163 11.17 -11.72 -4.03
N ALA A 164 11.64 -11.62 -5.28
CA ALA A 164 12.84 -10.89 -5.66
C ALA A 164 12.70 -9.37 -5.43
N GLU A 165 11.53 -8.80 -5.80
CA GLU A 165 11.23 -7.38 -5.61
C GLU A 165 11.15 -6.99 -4.12
N ILE A 166 10.45 -7.80 -3.31
CA ILE A 166 10.20 -7.52 -1.88
C ILE A 166 11.50 -7.55 -1.07
N ASN A 167 12.41 -8.45 -1.41
CA ASN A 167 13.70 -8.54 -0.73
C ASN A 167 14.84 -8.75 -1.74
N PRO A 168 15.46 -7.66 -2.24
CA PRO A 168 16.61 -7.73 -3.14
C PRO A 168 17.88 -8.34 -2.52
N ARG A 169 17.85 -8.73 -1.24
CA ARG A 169 18.93 -9.49 -0.59
C ARG A 169 18.68 -10.99 -0.57
N ASN A 170 17.49 -11.45 -0.99
CA ASN A 170 17.18 -12.85 -1.15
C ASN A 170 17.81 -13.35 -2.45
N GLN A 171 19.00 -13.95 -2.34
CA GLN A 171 19.77 -14.42 -3.49
C GLN A 171 19.05 -15.52 -4.26
N ASP A 172 18.33 -16.40 -3.56
CA ASP A 172 17.58 -17.49 -4.19
C ASP A 172 16.41 -16.92 -5.01
N ALA A 173 15.66 -15.97 -4.46
CA ALA A 173 14.56 -15.33 -5.20
C ALA A 173 15.06 -14.57 -6.43
N LEU A 174 16.19 -13.85 -6.30
CA LEU A 174 16.81 -13.17 -7.43
C LEU A 174 17.27 -14.15 -8.52
N PHE A 175 17.94 -15.23 -8.11
CA PHE A 175 18.41 -16.26 -9.03
C PHE A 175 17.25 -16.91 -9.78
N GLU A 176 16.23 -17.38 -9.06
CA GLU A 176 15.06 -18.03 -9.67
C GLU A 176 14.30 -17.07 -10.59
N ASN A 177 14.11 -15.81 -10.18
CA ASN A 177 13.46 -14.84 -11.05
C ASN A 177 14.28 -14.57 -12.33
N GLU A 178 15.61 -14.53 -12.23
CA GLU A 178 16.49 -14.32 -13.39
C GLU A 178 16.45 -15.53 -14.34
N ILE A 179 16.54 -16.76 -13.82
CA ILE A 179 16.43 -17.98 -14.63
C ILE A 179 15.10 -18.00 -15.38
N LEU A 180 13.99 -17.73 -14.69
CA LEU A 180 12.68 -17.67 -15.33
C LEU A 180 12.60 -16.54 -16.35
N THR A 181 13.30 -15.43 -16.14
CA THR A 181 13.37 -14.31 -17.10
C THR A 181 14.14 -14.69 -18.36
N LEU A 182 15.22 -15.46 -18.22
CA LEU A 182 15.98 -16.00 -19.36
C LEU A 182 15.16 -17.04 -20.16
N ASP A 183 14.41 -17.89 -19.47
CA ASP A 183 13.68 -18.99 -20.10
C ASP A 183 12.34 -18.56 -20.73
N GLU A 184 11.60 -17.68 -20.05
CA GLU A 184 10.22 -17.32 -20.42
C GLU A 184 10.05 -15.84 -20.82
N GLY A 185 11.09 -15.02 -20.61
CA GLY A 185 11.04 -13.57 -20.76
C GLY A 185 10.55 -12.84 -19.50
N GLU A 186 10.37 -11.53 -19.63
CA GLU A 186 9.91 -10.64 -18.56
C GLU A 186 8.52 -11.02 -18.03
N THR A 187 8.32 -10.80 -16.72
CA THR A 187 7.04 -11.13 -16.07
C THR A 187 5.90 -10.27 -16.63
N ASN A 188 4.95 -10.90 -17.32
CA ASN A 188 3.82 -10.20 -17.93
C ASN A 188 2.67 -9.98 -16.92
N TRP A 189 2.59 -8.76 -16.39
CA TRP A 189 1.56 -8.36 -15.40
C TRP A 189 0.17 -8.05 -15.99
N ALA A 190 0.01 -8.01 -17.32
CA ALA A 190 -1.22 -7.53 -17.94
C ALA A 190 -2.47 -8.36 -17.57
N LYS A 191 -2.30 -9.65 -17.27
CA LYS A 191 -3.41 -10.54 -16.90
C LYS A 191 -4.04 -10.22 -15.54
N VAL A 192 -3.26 -9.71 -14.59
CA VAL A 192 -3.73 -9.44 -13.22
C VAL A 192 -3.82 -7.96 -12.89
N ALA A 193 -3.19 -7.11 -13.71
CA ALA A 193 -3.06 -5.69 -13.44
C ALA A 193 -3.23 -4.83 -14.69
N SER A 194 -3.97 -5.27 -15.71
CA SER A 194 -4.37 -4.38 -16.81
C SER A 194 -5.08 -3.14 -16.24
N LYS A 195 -4.91 -1.99 -16.88
CA LYS A 195 -5.54 -0.75 -16.43
C LYS A 195 -7.04 -0.84 -16.64
N LYS A 196 -7.84 -0.56 -15.61
CA LYS A 196 -9.29 -0.43 -15.77
C LYS A 196 -9.58 0.74 -16.71
N ILE A 197 -10.23 0.43 -17.82
CA ILE A 197 -10.71 1.45 -18.76
C ILE A 197 -11.93 2.12 -18.11
N PRO A 198 -11.97 3.46 -17.97
CA PRO A 198 -13.15 4.14 -17.50
C PRO A 198 -14.31 3.79 -18.42
N SER A 199 -15.39 3.23 -17.89
CA SER A 199 -16.64 3.15 -18.63
C SER A 199 -17.04 4.57 -19.00
N GLN A 200 -17.23 4.87 -20.29
CA GLN A 200 -17.87 6.12 -20.72
C GLN A 200 -19.15 6.32 -19.88
N PRO A 201 -19.42 7.53 -19.36
CA PRO A 201 -20.71 7.79 -18.76
C PRO A 201 -21.76 7.43 -19.81
N ALA A 202 -22.73 6.60 -19.41
CA ALA A 202 -23.89 6.35 -20.25
C ALA A 202 -24.55 7.72 -20.47
N ASP A 203 -24.57 8.20 -21.70
CA ASP A 203 -25.43 9.32 -22.08
C ASP A 203 -26.88 8.92 -21.74
N GLN A 204 -27.39 9.42 -20.62
CA GLN A 204 -28.80 9.43 -20.22
C GLN A 204 -29.11 10.71 -19.45
#